data_AF-A0A8X6FUY4-F1
#
_entry.id   AF-A0A8X6FUY4-F1
#
_cell.length_a   1.000
_cell.length_b   1.000
_cell.length_c   1.000
_cell.angle_alpha   90.00
_cell.angle_beta   90.00
_cell.angle_gamma   90.00
#
_symmetry.space_group_name_H-M   'P 1'
#
loop_
_entity.id
_entity.type
_entity.pdbx_description
1 polymer ?
#
loop_
_entity_poly.entity_id
_entity_poly.type
_entity_poly.pdbx_seq_one_letter_code
_entity_poly.pdbx_strand_id
1 'polypeptide(L)'
;MRKFEATDSLASRQRSGRPSTAPAIATTVEETEQSMSAVAAHRECSAREVSKQTGVLYGSVWRALRITLQRYPYKMQHNQELKPSDFDYCRDFVVFNKMEEQHDWLHTVLWTDEAHFTLSGAVNTHSCRVWTTENPHAFVKRYPCNSLKRQSGVN
;
A
#
# COMPACT_ATOMS: atom_id res chain seq x y z
N MET A 1 38.74 9.15 39.15
CA MET A 1 39.81 9.05 38.14
C MET A 1 39.99 7.64 37.55
N ARG A 2 39.93 6.55 38.33
CA ARG A 2 40.15 5.16 37.86
C ARG A 2 39.46 4.69 36.56
N LYS A 3 38.27 5.21 36.20
CA LYS A 3 37.57 4.80 34.96
C LYS A 3 38.20 5.40 33.70
N PHE A 4 38.69 6.63 33.80
CA PHE A 4 39.35 7.32 32.69
C PHE A 4 40.73 6.70 32.43
N GLU A 5 41.51 6.46 33.49
CA GLU A 5 42.84 5.81 33.39
C GLU A 5 42.82 4.43 32.71
N ALA A 6 41.69 3.72 32.73
CA ALA A 6 41.56 2.37 32.18
C ALA A 6 40.85 2.29 30.82
N THR A 7 40.12 3.32 30.39
CA THR A 7 39.25 3.27 29.20
C THR A 7 39.28 4.57 28.39
N ASP A 8 40.07 5.55 28.84
CA ASP A 8 40.21 6.89 28.28
C ASP A 8 38.88 7.63 28.04
N SER A 9 37.85 7.22 28.79
CA SER A 9 36.48 7.69 28.61
C SER A 9 35.78 7.79 29.96
N LEU A 10 35.06 8.91 30.14
CA LEU A 10 34.17 9.10 31.27
C LEU A 10 32.75 8.57 31.00
N ALA A 11 32.49 8.07 29.78
CA ALA A 11 31.20 7.54 29.40
C ALA A 11 30.83 6.32 30.26
N SER A 12 29.55 6.17 30.57
CA SER A 12 29.05 4.96 31.23
C SER A 12 29.30 3.75 30.34
N ARG A 13 29.79 2.64 30.93
CA ARG A 13 29.88 1.36 30.22
C ARG A 13 28.51 0.95 29.67
N GLN A 14 28.52 0.38 28.46
CA GLN A 14 27.32 -0.23 27.91
C GLN A 14 26.78 -1.28 28.88
N ARG A 15 25.49 -1.20 29.17
CA ARG A 15 24.82 -2.16 30.04
C ARG A 15 24.72 -3.49 29.31
N SER A 16 25.19 -4.57 29.93
CA SER A 16 24.98 -5.95 29.47
C SER A 16 23.52 -6.35 29.70
N GLY A 17 22.59 -5.70 28.99
CA GLY A 17 21.17 -6.04 29.01
C GLY A 17 20.89 -7.35 28.28
N ARG A 18 19.67 -7.86 28.42
CA ARG A 18 19.18 -9.00 27.64
C ARG A 18 19.30 -8.67 26.14
N PRO A 19 19.89 -9.55 25.31
CA PRO A 19 19.96 -9.33 23.87
C PRO A 19 18.57 -9.16 23.29
N SER A 20 18.41 -8.16 22.41
CA SER A 20 17.14 -7.84 21.78
C SER A 20 16.71 -8.97 20.85
N THR A 21 15.45 -9.39 20.93
CA THR A 21 14.85 -10.36 19.99
C THR A 21 14.43 -9.69 18.68
N ALA A 22 14.44 -8.36 18.61
CA ALA A 22 14.06 -7.58 17.43
C ALA A 22 14.78 -7.99 16.12
N PRO A 23 16.12 -8.18 16.08
CA PRO A 23 16.80 -8.59 14.85
C PRO A 23 16.35 -9.97 14.35
N ALA A 24 16.15 -10.95 15.23
CA ALA A 24 15.66 -12.28 14.83
C ALA A 24 14.20 -12.25 14.33
N ILE A 25 13.38 -11.36 14.89
CA ILE A 25 12.01 -11.13 14.39
C ILE A 25 12.06 -10.42 13.02
N ALA A 26 13.01 -9.51 12.81
CA ALA A 26 13.13 -8.80 11.54
C ALA A 26 13.55 -9.72 10.40
N THR A 27 14.48 -10.65 10.62
CA THR A 27 14.87 -11.63 9.60
C THR A 27 13.71 -12.55 9.22
N THR A 28 12.97 -13.07 10.20
CA THR A 28 11.79 -13.91 9.93
C THR A 28 10.66 -13.17 9.21
N VAL A 29 10.44 -11.90 9.56
CA VAL A 29 9.48 -11.03 8.85
C VAL A 29 9.93 -10.77 7.41
N GLU A 30 11.22 -10.54 7.18
CA GLU A 30 11.75 -10.28 5.84
C GLU A 30 11.69 -11.51 4.94
N GLU A 31 12.08 -12.68 5.44
CA GLU A 31 12.00 -13.96 4.72
C GLU A 31 10.56 -14.29 4.30
N THR A 32 9.59 -14.03 5.19
CA THR A 32 8.18 -14.27 4.89
C THR A 32 7.60 -13.26 3.92
N GLU A 33 7.96 -11.98 4.01
CA GLU A 33 7.57 -11.00 2.99
C GLU A 33 8.13 -11.37 1.60
N GLN A 34 9.39 -11.82 1.52
CA GLN A 34 9.99 -12.27 0.25
C GLN A 34 9.31 -13.51 -0.31
N SER A 35 9.04 -14.51 0.55
CA SER A 35 8.35 -15.74 0.15
C SER A 35 6.94 -15.47 -0.37
N MET A 36 6.16 -14.64 0.32
CA MET A 36 4.81 -14.32 -0.14
C MET A 36 4.79 -13.48 -1.42
N SER A 37 5.73 -12.55 -1.57
CA SER A 37 5.87 -11.76 -2.80
C SER A 37 6.19 -12.65 -4.01
N ALA A 38 7.00 -13.69 -3.83
CA ALA A 38 7.33 -14.66 -4.88
C ALA A 38 6.14 -15.57 -5.27
N VAL A 39 5.32 -15.99 -4.30
CA VAL A 39 4.17 -16.86 -4.54
C VAL A 39 3.01 -16.13 -5.23
N ALA A 40 2.87 -14.84 -4.97
CA ALA A 40 1.80 -14.04 -5.53
C ALA A 40 2.39 -12.83 -6.24
N ALA A 41 2.70 -13.00 -7.53
CA ALA A 41 3.24 -11.97 -8.43
C ALA A 41 2.54 -10.58 -8.35
N HIS A 42 1.33 -10.50 -7.77
CA HIS A 42 0.55 -9.28 -7.58
C HIS A 42 -0.10 -9.12 -6.19
N ARG A 43 0.28 -9.89 -5.16
CA ARG A 43 -0.23 -9.64 -3.79
C ARG A 43 0.84 -9.00 -2.93
N GLU A 44 0.75 -7.69 -2.82
CA GLU A 44 1.49 -6.93 -1.82
C GLU A 44 1.02 -7.35 -0.42
N CYS A 45 1.98 -7.76 0.41
CA CYS A 45 1.69 -8.44 1.65
C CYS A 45 1.47 -7.44 2.78
N SER A 46 0.27 -7.45 3.36
CA SER A 46 -0.02 -6.60 4.51
C SER A 46 0.72 -7.12 5.76
N ALA A 47 1.15 -6.22 6.64
CA ALA A 47 1.76 -6.59 7.91
C ALA A 47 0.87 -7.50 8.80
N ARG A 48 -0.46 -7.46 8.60
CA ARG A 48 -1.39 -8.39 9.27
C ARG A 48 -1.29 -9.80 8.71
N GLU A 49 -1.09 -9.94 7.42
CA GLU A 49 -0.91 -11.23 6.78
C GLU A 49 0.43 -11.85 7.17
N VAL A 50 1.50 -11.04 7.18
CA VAL A 50 2.81 -11.44 7.71
C VAL A 50 2.69 -11.94 9.16
N SER A 51 1.94 -11.22 10.00
CA SER A 51 1.68 -11.62 11.39
C SER A 51 0.95 -12.96 11.50
N LYS A 52 -0.05 -13.21 10.65
CA LYS A 52 -0.77 -14.51 10.62
C LYS A 52 0.13 -15.66 10.20
N GLN A 53 1.02 -15.44 9.23
CA GLN A 53 1.87 -16.50 8.70
C GLN A 53 3.07 -16.80 9.60
N THR A 54 3.68 -15.76 10.19
CA THR A 54 4.83 -15.91 11.09
C THR A 54 4.41 -16.31 12.52
N GLY A 55 3.15 -16.11 12.89
CA GLY A 55 2.68 -16.24 14.28
C GLY A 55 3.20 -15.13 15.21
N VAL A 56 3.94 -14.15 14.69
CA VAL A 56 4.46 -13.02 15.45
C VAL A 56 3.35 -12.01 15.68
N LEU A 57 3.30 -11.42 16.87
CA LEU A 57 2.35 -10.35 17.18
C LEU A 57 2.50 -9.19 16.20
N TYR A 58 1.37 -8.67 15.71
CA TYR A 58 1.32 -7.54 14.76
C TYR A 58 2.19 -6.35 15.19
N GLY A 59 2.21 -5.99 16.48
CA GLY A 59 3.02 -4.88 16.97
C GLY A 59 4.54 -5.12 16.84
N SER A 60 4.99 -6.38 16.97
CA SER A 60 6.38 -6.75 16.76
C SER A 60 6.75 -6.75 15.27
N VAL A 61 5.86 -7.22 14.39
CA VAL A 61 6.02 -7.11 12.93
C VAL A 61 6.13 -5.63 12.52
N TRP A 62 5.24 -4.78 13.04
CA TRP A 62 5.27 -3.36 12.76
C TRP A 62 6.57 -2.70 13.23
N ARG A 63 7.06 -3.04 14.43
CA ARG A 63 8.36 -2.53 14.91
C ARG A 63 9.53 -3.04 14.08
N ALA A 64 9.52 -4.32 13.70
CA ALA A 64 10.55 -4.88 12.84
C ALA A 64 10.61 -4.13 11.50
N LEU A 65 9.46 -3.91 10.85
CA LEU A 65 9.34 -3.16 9.61
C LEU A 65 9.78 -1.70 9.75
N ARG A 66 9.28 -0.99 10.78
CA ARG A 66 9.48 0.46 10.94
C ARG A 66 10.83 0.83 11.52
N ILE A 67 11.32 0.07 12.51
CA ILE A 67 12.49 0.43 13.33
C ILE A 67 13.72 -0.33 12.85
N THR A 68 13.60 -1.65 12.64
CA THR A 68 14.76 -2.49 12.30
C THR A 68 15.06 -2.45 10.80
N LEU A 69 14.03 -2.61 9.96
CA LEU A 69 14.14 -2.61 8.49
C LEU A 69 13.99 -1.22 7.87
N GLN A 70 13.61 -0.21 8.66
CA GLN A 70 13.44 1.18 8.24
C GLN A 70 12.53 1.39 7.02
N ARG A 71 11.50 0.55 6.87
CA ARG A 71 10.52 0.63 5.77
C ARG A 71 9.37 1.58 6.10
N TYR A 72 8.78 2.14 5.04
CA TYR A 72 7.64 3.04 5.11
C TYR A 72 6.38 2.37 4.52
N PRO A 73 5.20 2.61 5.13
CA PRO A 73 3.94 2.13 4.59
C PRO A 73 3.47 3.04 3.45
N TYR A 74 3.37 2.50 2.23
CA TYR A 74 2.77 3.17 1.08
C TYR A 74 1.36 2.64 0.84
N LYS A 75 0.39 3.55 0.72
CA LYS A 75 -1.01 3.20 0.47
C LYS A 75 -1.22 2.99 -1.04
N MET A 76 -1.82 1.87 -1.41
CA MET A 76 -2.28 1.66 -2.78
C MET A 76 -3.37 2.66 -3.15
N GLN A 77 -3.22 3.31 -4.29
CA GLN A 77 -4.22 4.17 -4.89
C GLN A 77 -4.70 3.56 -6.20
N HIS A 78 -5.99 3.70 -6.49
CA HIS A 78 -6.54 3.36 -7.79
C HIS A 78 -6.61 4.63 -8.62
N ASN A 79 -5.74 4.71 -9.63
CA ASN A 79 -5.69 5.82 -10.55
C ASN A 79 -6.09 5.32 -11.95
N GLN A 80 -6.82 6.13 -12.69
CA GLN A 80 -7.10 5.86 -14.11
C GLN A 80 -5.87 6.23 -14.94
N GLU A 81 -5.51 5.37 -15.89
CA GLU A 81 -4.46 5.65 -16.86
C GLU A 81 -4.97 6.73 -17.83
N LEU A 82 -4.38 7.93 -17.76
CA LEU A 82 -4.69 9.02 -18.69
C LEU A 82 -4.05 8.77 -20.03
N LYS A 83 -4.86 8.65 -21.08
CA LYS A 83 -4.38 8.56 -22.46
C LYS A 83 -4.26 9.98 -23.06
N PRO A 84 -3.36 10.18 -24.04
CA PRO A 84 -3.24 11.48 -24.72
C PRO A 84 -4.57 12.00 -25.31
N SER A 85 -5.42 11.09 -25.80
CA SER A 85 -6.76 11.42 -26.32
C SER A 85 -7.73 11.95 -25.25
N ASP A 86 -7.55 11.55 -24.00
CA ASP A 86 -8.49 11.89 -22.92
C ASP A 86 -8.41 13.38 -22.57
N PHE A 87 -7.28 14.04 -22.85
CA PHE A 87 -7.13 15.48 -22.63
C PHE A 87 -8.07 16.30 -23.52
N ASP A 88 -8.25 15.90 -24.78
CA ASP A 88 -9.14 16.59 -25.70
C ASP A 88 -10.60 16.35 -25.31
N TYR A 89 -10.97 15.11 -24.95
CA TYR A 89 -12.32 14.80 -24.46
C TYR A 89 -12.66 15.52 -23.14
N CYS A 90 -11.72 15.63 -22.20
CA CYS A 90 -11.92 16.36 -20.96
C CYS A 90 -12.07 17.87 -21.19
N ARG A 91 -11.34 18.43 -22.15
CA ARG A 91 -11.43 19.85 -22.52
C ARG A 91 -12.76 20.16 -23.18
N ASP A 92 -13.19 19.32 -24.12
CA ASP A 92 -14.43 19.47 -24.87
C ASP A 92 -15.65 18.95 -24.08
N PHE A 93 -15.43 18.48 -22.84
CA PHE A 93 -16.48 17.95 -22.00
C PHE A 93 -17.58 19.00 -21.83
N VAL A 94 -18.76 18.63 -22.32
CA VAL A 94 -19.93 19.49 -22.57
C VAL A 94 -20.30 20.37 -21.36
N VAL A 95 -19.97 19.92 -20.15
CA VAL A 95 -20.22 20.64 -18.90
C VAL A 95 -19.57 22.02 -18.88
N PHE A 96 -18.31 22.15 -19.28
CA PHE A 96 -17.62 23.45 -19.25
C PHE A 96 -18.21 24.42 -20.29
N ASN A 97 -18.47 23.92 -21.50
CA ASN A 97 -19.09 24.72 -22.56
C ASN A 97 -20.54 25.14 -22.22
N LYS A 98 -21.32 24.26 -21.58
CA LYS A 98 -22.71 24.57 -21.17
C LYS A 98 -22.79 25.53 -19.99
N MET A 99 -21.81 25.51 -19.09
CA MET A 99 -21.70 26.49 -18.01
C MET A 99 -21.44 27.91 -18.51
N GLU A 100 -20.68 28.08 -19.62
CA GLU A 100 -20.45 29.38 -20.25
C GLU A 100 -21.69 29.92 -20.97
N GLU A 101 -22.45 29.05 -21.64
CA GLU A 101 -23.66 29.43 -22.38
C GLU A 101 -24.86 29.70 -21.47
N GLN A 102 -25.01 28.94 -20.39
CA GLN A 102 -26.20 28.99 -19.54
C GLN A 102 -25.84 28.78 -18.06
N HIS A 103 -25.80 29.88 -17.31
CA HIS A 103 -25.38 29.90 -15.92
C HIS A 103 -26.19 28.97 -15.00
N ASP A 104 -27.50 28.81 -15.28
CA ASP A 104 -28.42 28.02 -14.45
C ASP A 104 -28.49 26.53 -14.82
N TRP A 105 -27.81 26.09 -15.89
CA TRP A 105 -27.93 24.72 -16.40
C TRP A 105 -27.55 23.67 -15.34
N LEU A 106 -26.56 23.95 -14.48
CA LEU A 106 -26.14 23.03 -13.41
C LEU A 106 -27.26 22.70 -12.43
N HIS A 107 -28.19 23.64 -12.18
CA HIS A 107 -29.32 23.41 -11.28
C HIS A 107 -30.36 22.43 -11.86
N THR A 108 -30.26 22.13 -13.17
CA THR A 108 -31.12 21.17 -13.85
C THR A 108 -30.51 19.77 -13.95
N VAL A 109 -29.22 19.63 -13.62
CA VAL A 109 -28.50 18.35 -13.74
C VAL A 109 -28.53 17.60 -12.41
N LEU A 110 -29.09 16.39 -12.43
CA LEU A 110 -28.96 15.44 -11.33
C LEU A 110 -27.90 14.39 -11.68
N TRP A 111 -26.80 14.39 -10.93
CA TRP A 111 -25.76 13.39 -11.06
C TRP A 111 -26.14 12.14 -10.28
N THR A 112 -26.16 11.00 -10.96
CA THR A 112 -26.33 9.68 -10.34
C THR A 112 -25.11 8.83 -10.65
N ASP A 113 -24.55 8.15 -9.65
CA ASP A 113 -23.47 7.19 -9.83
C ASP A 113 -23.89 5.82 -9.27
N GLU A 114 -23.39 4.75 -9.88
CA GLU A 114 -23.63 3.38 -9.45
C GLU A 114 -22.36 2.84 -8.77
N ALA A 115 -22.44 2.61 -7.46
CA ALA A 115 -21.37 1.99 -6.70
C ALA A 115 -21.61 0.48 -6.56
N HIS A 116 -20.68 -0.33 -7.05
CA HIS A 116 -20.71 -1.78 -6.84
C HIS A 116 -20.04 -2.16 -5.52
N PHE A 117 -20.77 -2.85 -4.64
CA PHE A 117 -20.23 -3.48 -3.44
C PHE A 117 -20.20 -4.99 -3.62
N THR A 118 -19.02 -5.60 -3.56
CA THR A 118 -18.88 -7.05 -3.62
C THR A 118 -18.63 -7.62 -2.23
N LEU A 119 -19.37 -8.67 -1.85
CA LEU A 119 -19.19 -9.41 -0.60
C LEU A 119 -18.02 -10.41 -0.68
N SER A 120 -17.38 -10.56 -1.84
CA SER A 120 -16.37 -11.60 -2.12
C SER A 120 -15.04 -11.41 -1.40
N GLY A 121 -14.91 -10.40 -0.53
CA GLY A 121 -13.68 -10.16 0.23
C GLY A 121 -12.50 -9.76 -0.67
N ALA A 122 -12.77 -9.28 -1.88
CA ALA A 122 -11.75 -8.69 -2.73
C ALA A 122 -11.00 -7.61 -1.91
N VAL A 123 -9.67 -7.67 -1.96
CA VAL A 123 -8.80 -6.82 -1.13
C VAL A 123 -9.25 -5.37 -1.22
N ASN A 124 -9.73 -4.84 -0.09
CA ASN A 124 -10.03 -3.43 0.04
C ASN A 124 -8.72 -2.67 -0.12
N THR A 125 -8.56 -1.97 -1.25
CA THR A 125 -7.37 -1.17 -1.57
C THR A 125 -7.08 -0.13 -0.48
N HIS A 126 -8.09 0.29 0.30
CA HIS A 126 -7.88 1.18 1.44
C HIS A 126 -7.13 0.54 2.62
N SER A 127 -7.24 -0.78 2.80
CA SER A 127 -6.51 -1.52 3.84
C SER A 127 -5.14 -2.02 3.35
N CYS A 128 -4.92 -2.05 2.04
CA CYS A 128 -3.71 -2.58 1.45
C CYS A 128 -2.56 -1.55 1.53
N ARG A 129 -1.43 -1.95 2.10
CA ARG A 129 -0.23 -1.13 2.24
C ARG A 129 1.02 -1.94 1.93
N VAL A 130 1.90 -1.36 1.13
CA VAL A 130 3.23 -1.91 0.83
C VAL A 130 4.23 -1.35 1.82
N TRP A 131 5.11 -2.20 2.34
CA TRP A 131 6.21 -1.79 3.19
C TRP A 131 7.51 -1.85 2.40
N THR A 132 8.09 -0.70 2.08
CA THR A 132 9.33 -0.59 1.31
C THR A 132 10.12 0.63 1.76
N THR A 133 11.42 0.64 1.50
CA THR A 133 12.31 1.76 1.83
C THR A 133 12.08 2.94 0.88
N GLU A 134 11.76 2.65 -0.38
CA GLU A 134 11.50 3.64 -1.43
C GLU A 134 10.10 3.45 -2.02
N ASN A 135 9.51 4.54 -2.54
CA ASN A 135 8.22 4.47 -3.22
C ASN A 135 8.34 3.51 -4.41
N PRO A 136 7.57 2.41 -4.44
CA PRO A 136 7.78 1.38 -5.44
C PRO A 136 7.38 1.83 -6.86
N HIS A 137 6.67 2.97 -7.01
CA HIS A 137 6.08 3.42 -8.28
C HIS A 137 5.38 2.29 -9.06
N ALA A 138 4.91 1.28 -8.31
CA ALA A 138 4.41 0.06 -8.89
C ALA A 138 2.97 0.31 -9.33
N PHE A 139 2.72 0.07 -10.61
CA PHE A 139 1.38 0.13 -11.18
C PHE A 139 0.93 -1.29 -11.45
N VAL A 140 0.00 -1.79 -10.64
CA VAL A 140 -0.68 -3.05 -10.93
C VAL A 140 -1.87 -2.74 -11.81
N LYS A 141 -1.81 -3.12 -13.10
CA LYS A 141 -2.97 -3.05 -13.99
C LYS A 141 -4.05 -3.97 -13.44
N ARG A 142 -5.13 -3.37 -12.97
CA ARG A 142 -6.29 -4.08 -12.46
C ARG A 142 -7.45 -3.84 -13.40
N TYR A 143 -7.97 -4.92 -13.97
CA TYR A 143 -9.19 -4.84 -14.77
C TYR A 143 -10.39 -4.63 -13.84
N PRO A 144 -11.35 -3.78 -14.22
CA PRO A 144 -12.58 -3.66 -13.47
C PRO A 144 -13.24 -5.03 -13.33
N CYS A 145 -13.81 -5.29 -12.15
CA CYS A 145 -14.47 -6.55 -11.76
C CYS A 145 -15.57 -7.02 -12.74
N ASN A 146 -15.95 -6.17 -13.69
CA ASN A 146 -17.06 -6.35 -14.62
C ASN A 146 -16.63 -6.91 -15.99
N SER A 147 -15.31 -7.03 -16.25
CA SER A 147 -14.78 -7.41 -17.57
C SER A 147 -14.86 -8.92 -17.88
N LEU A 148 -15.14 -9.77 -16.89
CA LEU A 148 -15.19 -11.23 -17.05
C LEU A 148 -16.55 -11.80 -17.51
N LYS A 149 -17.60 -10.98 -17.66
CA LYS A 149 -18.92 -11.48 -18.11
C LYS A 149 -19.17 -11.37 -19.62
N ARG A 150 -18.21 -10.89 -20.43
CA ARG A 150 -18.41 -10.72 -21.89
C ARG A 150 -17.86 -11.84 -22.79
N GLN A 151 -17.29 -12.93 -22.24
CA GLN A 151 -16.68 -14.00 -23.04
C GLN A 151 -17.33 -15.38 -22.92
N SER A 152 -18.47 -15.52 -22.24
CA SER A 152 -19.23 -16.80 -22.19
C SER A 152 -20.57 -16.65 -22.90
N GLY A 153 -20.60 -16.82 -24.21
CA GLY A 153 -21.86 -16.82 -24.96
C GLY A 153 -21.74 -16.71 -26.47
N VAL A 154 -21.00 -17.63 -27.11
CA VAL A 154 -21.29 -18.07 -28.49
C VAL A 154 -20.92 -19.55 -28.58
N ASN A 155 -21.94 -20.40 -28.59
CA ASN A 155 -22.04 -21.68 -29.31
C ASN A 155 -23.51 -21.89 -29.61
#